data_AF-A0A2E9VNE7-F1
#
_entry.id   AF-A0A2E9VNE7-F1
#
_cell.length_a   1.000
_cell.length_b   1.000
_cell.length_c   1.000
_cell.angle_alpha   90.00
_cell.angle_beta   90.00
_cell.angle_gamma   90.00
#
_symmetry.space_group_name_H-M   'P 1'
#
loop_
_entity.id
_entity.type
_entity.pdbx_description
1 polymer ?
#
loop_
_entity_poly.entity_id
_entity_poly.type
_entity_poly.pdbx_seq_one_letter_code
_entity_poly.pdbx_strand_id
1 'polypeptide(L)' 'MQTPTTPEQRIADALRLVAMRLERVLEEGRRSTRIDANDLHETLLSVADEIDPPVSEIGQDFE' A
#
# COMPACT_ATOMS: atom_id res chain seq x y z
N MET A 1 -8.93 22.52 5.04
CA MET A 1 -9.99 21.75 5.70
C MET A 1 -9.53 20.30 5.68
N GLN A 2 -9.27 19.68 6.83
CA GLN A 2 -8.86 18.26 6.86
C GLN A 2 -10.11 17.41 6.61
N THR A 3 -10.16 16.75 5.47
CA THR A 3 -11.20 15.74 5.18
C THR A 3 -11.03 14.61 6.20
N PRO A 4 -12.08 14.21 6.94
CA PRO A 4 -11.96 13.10 7.88
C PRO A 4 -11.61 11.82 7.10
N THR A 5 -10.54 11.15 7.52
CA THR A 5 -10.13 9.85 6.95
C THR A 5 -11.23 8.81 7.16
N THR A 6 -11.66 8.16 6.09
CA THR A 6 -12.65 7.08 6.15
C THR A 6 -12.06 5.81 6.77
N PRO A 7 -12.88 4.88 7.30
CA PRO A 7 -12.40 3.57 7.74
C PRO A 7 -11.58 2.83 6.68
N GLU A 8 -11.99 2.91 5.42
CA GLU A 8 -11.35 2.31 4.26
C GLU A 8 -9.94 2.88 4.05
N GLN A 9 -9.80 4.21 4.10
CA GLN A 9 -8.50 4.88 4.01
C GLN A 9 -7.56 4.45 5.15
N ARG A 10 -8.08 4.30 6.37
CA ARG A 10 -7.27 3.82 7.52
C ARG A 10 -6.80 2.38 7.32
N ILE A 11 -7.60 1.54 6.68
CA ILE A 11 -7.23 0.14 6.36
C ILE A 11 -6.17 0.12 5.26
N ALA A 12 -6.35 0.89 4.18
CA ALA A 12 -5.36 1.00 3.12
C ALA A 12 -4.01 1.50 3.64
N ASP A 13 -4.01 2.54 4.48
CA ASP A 13 -2.79 3.06 5.11
C ASP A 13 -2.11 2.03 6.01
N ALA A 14 -2.88 1.22 6.74
CA ALA A 14 -2.33 0.14 7.54
C ALA A 14 -1.64 -0.93 6.67
N LEU A 15 -2.24 -1.29 5.52
CA LEU A 15 -1.67 -2.24 4.57
C LEU A 15 -0.38 -1.69 3.93
N ARG A 16 -0.37 -0.42 3.50
CA ARG A 16 0.83 0.28 3.01
C ARG A 16 1.94 0.29 4.05
N LEU A 17 1.61 0.55 5.32
CA LEU A 17 2.58 0.54 6.41
C LEU A 17 3.21 -0.84 6.62
N VAL A 18 2.42 -1.92 6.52
CA VAL A 18 2.94 -3.28 6.62
C VAL A 18 3.84 -3.59 5.43
N ALA A 19 3.44 -3.21 4.21
CA ALA A 19 4.24 -3.39 3.00
C ALA A 19 5.61 -2.68 3.10
N MET A 20 5.65 -1.39 3.44
CA MET A 20 6.91 -0.65 3.60
C MET A 20 7.84 -1.27 4.64
N ARG A 21 7.29 -1.81 5.74
CA ARG A 21 8.09 -2.50 6.75
C ARG A 21 8.66 -3.82 6.24
N LEU A 22 7.90 -4.53 5.41
CA LEU A 22 8.34 -5.77 4.78
C LEU A 22 9.44 -5.50 3.76
N GLU A 23 9.29 -4.48 2.91
CA GLU A 23 10.31 -4.01 1.96
C GLU A 23 11.63 -3.74 2.66
N ARG A 24 11.65 -2.96 3.74
CA ARG A 24 12.87 -2.68 4.50
C ARG A 24 13.56 -3.95 5.02
N VAL A 25 12.79 -4.93 5.50
CA VAL A 25 13.35 -6.20 6.00
C VAL A 25 13.93 -7.04 4.85
N LEU A 26 13.32 -6.96 3.66
CA LEU A 26 13.84 -7.59 2.43
C LEU A 26 15.14 -6.93 1.96
N GLU A 27 15.22 -5.60 1.99
CA GLU A 27 16.43 -4.84 1.67
C GLU A 27 17.59 -5.17 2.63
N GLU A 28 17.30 -5.40 3.90
CA GLU A 28 18.26 -5.88 4.91
C GLU A 28 18.68 -7.35 4.71
N GLY A 29 18.21 -8.01 3.64
CA GLY A 29 18.57 -9.39 3.26
C GLY A 29 17.86 -10.48 4.08
N ARG A 30 16.91 -10.11 4.95
CA ARG A 30 16.16 -11.06 5.77
C ARG A 30 14.99 -11.62 4.99
N ARG A 31 15.20 -12.74 4.30
CA ARG A 31 14.13 -13.45 3.56
C ARG A 31 13.51 -14.58 4.38
N SER A 32 12.18 -14.66 4.39
CA SER A 32 11.46 -15.85 4.85
C SER A 32 11.40 -16.86 3.72
N THR A 33 11.74 -18.13 3.99
CA THR A 33 11.65 -19.21 2.99
C THR A 33 10.30 -19.93 2.99
N ARG A 34 9.39 -19.58 3.92
CA ARG A 34 8.08 -20.24 4.08
C ARG A 34 6.92 -19.51 3.39
N ILE A 35 7.07 -18.21 3.18
CA ILE A 35 6.16 -17.35 2.42
C ILE A 35 7.09 -16.52 1.55
N ASP A 36 6.86 -16.47 0.24
CA ASP A 36 7.62 -15.56 -0.62
C ASP A 36 7.30 -14.13 -0.17
N ALA A 37 8.28 -13.50 0.46
CA ALA A 37 8.13 -12.20 1.07
C ALA A 37 7.96 -11.10 0.02
N ASN A 38 8.44 -11.33 -1.21
CA ASN A 38 8.18 -10.42 -2.33
C ASN A 38 6.71 -10.49 -2.74
N ASP A 39 6.17 -11.70 -2.94
CA ASP A 39 4.76 -11.89 -3.32
C ASP A 39 3.80 -11.32 -2.27
N LEU A 40 4.14 -11.49 -0.97
CA LEU A 40 3.36 -10.91 0.12
C LEU A 40 3.40 -9.38 0.09
N HIS A 41 4.57 -8.79 -0.18
CA HIS A 41 4.72 -7.34 -0.30
C HIS A 41 3.83 -6.77 -1.41
N GLU A 42 3.91 -7.37 -2.61
CA GLU A 42 3.11 -6.95 -3.76
C GLU A 42 1.61 -7.11 -3.51
N THR A 43 1.20 -8.22 -2.88
CA THR A 43 -0.21 -8.46 -2.54
C THR A 43 -0.75 -7.38 -1.59
N LEU A 44 0.02 -7.01 -0.57
CA LEU A 44 -0.42 -5.99 0.40
C LEU A 44 -0.59 -4.62 -0.24
N LEU A 45 0.31 -4.23 -1.15
CA LEU A 45 0.18 -2.99 -1.91
C LEU A 45 -1.03 -3.01 -2.84
N SER A 46 -1.21 -4.09 -3.60
CA SER A 46 -2.36 -4.24 -4.51
C SER A 46 -3.69 -4.12 -3.78
N VAL A 47 -3.82 -4.73 -2.59
CA VAL A 47 -5.06 -4.63 -1.79
C VAL A 47 -5.24 -3.21 -1.24
N ALA A 48 -4.16 -2.54 -0.81
CA ALA A 48 -4.26 -1.15 -0.37
C ALA A 48 -4.76 -0.22 -1.48
N ASP A 49 -4.24 -0.40 -2.69
CA ASP A 49 -4.63 0.40 -3.86
C ASP A 49 -6.04 0.07 -4.36
N GLU A 50 -6.54 -1.14 -4.15
CA GLU A 50 -7.95 -1.48 -4.41
C GLU A 50 -8.90 -0.78 -3.42
N ILE A 51 -8.49 -0.69 -2.15
CA ILE A 51 -9.30 -0.08 -1.08
C ILE A 51 -9.31 1.45 -1.17
N ASP A 52 -8.17 2.05 -1.52
CA ASP A 52 -7.98 3.50 -1.62
C ASP A 52 -7.08 3.79 -2.84
N PRO A 53 -7.67 3.85 -4.04
CA PRO A 53 -6.89 4.06 -5.26
C PRO A 53 -6.11 5.37 -5.20
N PRO A 54 -4.84 5.39 -5.65
CA PRO A 54 -4.12 6.64 -5.77
C PRO A 54 -4.90 7.58 -6.69
N VAL A 55 -5.17 8.80 -6.21
CA VAL A 55 -5.81 9.83 -7.02
C VAL A 55 -4.93 10.05 -8.24
N SER A 56 -5.39 9.58 -9.40
CA SER A 56 -4.71 9.84 -10.66
C SER A 56 -4.82 11.34 -10.92
N GLU A 57 -3.73 12.09 -10.82
CA GLU A 57 -3.68 13.51 -11.21
C GLU A 57 -3.87 13.74 -12.73
N ILE A 58 -4.26 12.70 -13.48
CA ILE A 58 -4.51 12.74 -14.92
C ILE A 58 -6.03 12.76 -15.13
N GLY A 59 -6.63 13.89 -14.80
CA GLY A 59 -8.08 14.11 -14.93
C GLY A 59 -8.53 15.53 -14.59
N GLN A 60 -7.61 16.51 -14.60
CA GLN A 60 -8.00 17.91 -14.81
C GLN A 60 -8.07 18.15 -16.32
N ASP A 61 -8.99 17.49 -17.00
CA ASP A 61 -9.49 18.02 -18.26
C ASP A 61 -10.33 19.24 -17.89
N PHE A 62 -9.72 20.40 -18.08
CA PHE A 62 -10.39 21.69 -18.06
C PHE A 62 -11.38 21.71 -19.24
N GLU A 63 -12.68 21.56 -18.98
CA GLU A 63 -13.75 22.08 -19.84
C GLU A 63 -14.49 23.21 -19.13
#